data_AF-A0A0F4JR18-F1
#
_entry.id   AF-A0A0F4JR18-F1
#
_cell.length_a   1.000
_cell.length_b   1.000
_cell.length_c   1.000
_cell.angle_alpha   90.00
_cell.angle_beta   90.00
_cell.angle_gamma   90.00
#
_symmetry.space_group_name_H-M   'P 1'
#
loop_
_entity.id
_entity.type
_entity.pdbx_description
1 polymer ?
#
loop_
_entity_poly.entity_id
_entity_poly.type
_entity_poly.pdbx_seq_one_letter_code
_entity_poly.pdbx_strand_id
1 'polypeptide(L)'
;MPAFSLERTPPLTPAEAWRRLTEWPRHAEVVPLTRIEVLTAPPTRPGTRFVARSGLGPVSFDDVMEVTVWRPPVGGEPGLCRLEKRGRVVLGWAEIEVRPGAGSGSRVVWREELRIRFLPRLFDGVLNRTARLMFGRAATQLLSKA
;
A
#
# COMPACT_ATOMS: atom_id res chain seq x y z
N MET A 1 4.50 -12.45 11.19
CA MET A 1 5.40 -12.54 10.01
C MET A 1 6.34 -11.33 10.09
N PRO A 2 7.41 -11.17 9.27
CA PRO A 2 8.20 -9.95 9.40
C PRO A 2 7.35 -8.75 8.95
N ALA A 3 7.12 -7.81 9.86
CA ALA A 3 6.54 -6.52 9.54
C ALA A 3 7.66 -5.51 9.29
N PHE A 4 7.47 -4.61 8.33
CA PHE A 4 8.33 -3.45 8.15
C PHE A 4 7.52 -2.17 8.13
N SER A 5 8.18 -1.07 8.45
CA SER A 5 7.61 0.27 8.42
C SER A 5 8.51 1.21 7.62
N LEU A 6 7.88 2.10 6.87
CA LEU A 6 8.48 3.14 6.05
C LEU A 6 7.84 4.47 6.42
N GLU A 7 8.66 5.50 6.49
CA GLU A 7 8.20 6.86 6.78
C GLU A 7 8.61 7.82 5.66
N ARG A 8 7.70 8.74 5.31
CA ARG A 8 7.97 9.84 4.37
C ARG A 8 7.35 11.12 4.91
N THR A 9 8.01 12.25 4.68
CA THR A 9 7.53 13.58 5.06
C THR A 9 7.37 14.46 3.83
N PRO A 10 6.41 14.18 2.93
CA PRO A 10 6.24 14.95 1.73
C PRO A 10 5.74 16.38 2.05
N PRO A 11 6.09 17.39 1.24
CA PRO A 11 5.54 18.74 1.34
C PRO A 11 4.13 18.80 0.73
N LEU A 12 3.27 17.85 1.12
CA LEU A 12 1.87 17.74 0.69
C LEU A 12 0.97 17.82 1.91
N THR A 13 -0.20 18.42 1.77
CA THR A 13 -1.23 18.39 2.81
C THR A 13 -1.62 16.93 3.12
N PRO A 14 -2.09 16.62 4.34
CA PRO A 14 -2.56 15.28 4.67
C PRO A 14 -3.61 14.74 3.69
N ALA A 15 -4.55 15.58 3.25
CA ALA A 15 -5.58 15.20 2.29
C ALA A 15 -5.00 14.83 0.91
N GLU A 16 -4.00 15.58 0.44
CA GLU A 16 -3.33 15.33 -0.83
C GLU A 16 -2.51 14.05 -0.79
N ALA A 17 -1.68 13.87 0.24
CA ALA A 17 -0.89 12.65 0.43
C ALA A 17 -1.81 11.41 0.58
N TRP A 18 -2.89 11.55 1.34
CA TRP A 18 -3.90 10.50 1.48
C TRP A 18 -4.51 10.10 0.15
N ARG A 19 -4.97 11.08 -0.66
CA ARG A 19 -5.58 10.80 -1.97
C ARG A 19 -4.60 10.02 -2.86
N ARG A 20 -3.35 10.49 -2.98
CA ARG A 20 -2.34 9.83 -3.84
C ARG A 20 -1.99 8.41 -3.40
N LEU A 21 -1.90 8.18 -2.09
CA LEU A 21 -1.56 6.86 -1.54
C LEU A 21 -2.72 5.86 -1.64
N THR A 22 -3.96 6.34 -1.60
CA THR A 22 -5.16 5.49 -1.55
C THR A 22 -5.92 5.41 -2.88
N GLU A 23 -5.38 6.01 -3.94
CA GLU A 23 -5.84 5.83 -5.30
C GLU A 23 -5.26 4.52 -5.86
N TRP A 24 -5.94 3.41 -5.58
CA TRP A 24 -5.44 2.05 -5.87
C TRP A 24 -4.91 1.86 -7.30
N PRO A 25 -5.61 2.32 -8.37
CA PRO A 25 -5.12 2.13 -9.72
C PRO A 25 -3.73 2.72 -10.00
N ARG A 26 -3.36 3.83 -9.34
CA ARG A 26 -2.06 4.49 -9.53
C ARG A 26 -0.87 3.66 -9.06
N HIS A 27 -1.10 2.66 -8.21
CA HIS A 27 -0.02 1.76 -7.79
C HIS A 27 0.54 0.96 -8.98
N ALA A 28 -0.25 0.73 -10.03
CA ALA A 28 0.23 0.08 -11.27
C ALA A 28 1.30 0.90 -12.02
N GLU A 29 1.37 2.22 -11.81
CA GLU A 29 2.35 3.08 -12.46
C GLU A 29 3.73 3.05 -11.80
N VAL A 30 3.79 2.62 -10.53
CA VAL A 30 5.00 2.70 -9.70
C VAL A 30 5.51 1.34 -9.25
N VAL A 31 4.64 0.32 -9.23
CA VAL A 31 5.02 -1.07 -8.93
C VAL A 31 5.28 -1.81 -10.25
N PRO A 32 6.52 -2.27 -10.50
CA PRO A 32 6.86 -2.92 -11.76
C PRO A 32 6.05 -4.19 -12.00
N LEU A 33 5.65 -4.39 -13.25
CA LEU A 33 4.92 -5.60 -13.70
C LEU A 33 3.60 -5.84 -12.95
N THR A 34 3.02 -4.78 -12.37
CA THR A 34 1.77 -4.87 -11.61
C THR A 34 0.63 -4.18 -12.34
N ARG A 35 -0.52 -4.84 -12.39
CA ARG A 35 -1.81 -4.26 -12.80
C ARG A 35 -2.75 -4.25 -11.60
N ILE A 36 -3.55 -3.20 -11.48
CA ILE A 36 -4.55 -3.07 -10.41
C ILE A 36 -5.94 -3.12 -11.03
N GLU A 37 -6.81 -3.96 -10.47
CA GLU A 37 -8.23 -4.02 -10.79
C GLU A 37 -9.05 -3.80 -9.51
N VAL A 38 -9.91 -2.79 -9.49
CA VAL A 38 -10.81 -2.55 -8.35
C VAL A 38 -12.11 -3.32 -8.57
N LEU A 39 -12.40 -4.26 -7.67
CA LEU A 39 -13.52 -5.20 -7.78
C LEU A 39 -14.82 -4.67 -7.15
N THR A 40 -14.75 -3.59 -6.38
CA THR A 40 -15.90 -2.98 -5.71
C THR A 40 -16.14 -1.58 -6.25
N ALA A 41 -17.39 -1.24 -6.55
CA ALA A 41 -17.76 0.08 -7.04
C ALA A 41 -17.33 1.20 -6.04
N PRO A 42 -16.95 2.39 -6.54
CA PRO A 42 -16.61 3.53 -5.69
C PRO A 42 -17.83 4.04 -4.90
N PRO A 43 -17.62 4.79 -3.80
CA PRO A 43 -16.33 5.19 -3.24
C PRO A 43 -15.64 4.07 -2.43
N THR A 44 -14.34 4.22 -2.20
CA THR A 44 -13.59 3.33 -1.28
C THR A 44 -14.16 3.42 0.13
N ARG A 45 -14.37 2.26 0.76
CA ARG A 45 -14.91 2.08 2.11
C ARG A 45 -14.45 0.74 2.68
N PRO A 46 -14.71 0.42 3.96
CA PRO A 46 -14.52 -0.93 4.46
C PRO A 46 -15.32 -1.93 3.60
N GLY A 47 -14.68 -3.04 3.25
CA GLY A 47 -15.18 -4.04 2.31
C GLY A 47 -14.85 -3.77 0.84
N THR A 48 -14.25 -2.62 0.49
CA THR A 48 -13.72 -2.40 -0.88
C THR A 48 -12.63 -3.42 -1.17
N ARG A 49 -12.76 -4.13 -2.29
CA ARG A 49 -11.79 -5.13 -2.76
C ARG A 49 -11.13 -4.69 -4.05
N PHE A 50 -9.86 -5.02 -4.18
CA PHE A 50 -9.09 -4.85 -5.41
C PHE A 50 -8.00 -5.91 -5.48
N VAL A 51 -7.49 -6.15 -6.69
CA VAL A 51 -6.45 -7.14 -6.95
C VAL A 51 -5.25 -6.42 -7.53
N ALA A 52 -4.07 -6.65 -6.94
CA ALA A 52 -2.80 -6.35 -7.57
C ALA A 52 -2.22 -7.61 -8.19
N ARG A 53 -2.31 -7.73 -9.51
CA ARG A 53 -1.73 -8.84 -10.26
C ARG A 53 -0.31 -8.48 -10.67
N SER A 54 0.68 -9.23 -10.20
CA SER A 54 2.09 -9.00 -10.49
C SER A 54 2.70 -10.15 -11.29
N GLY A 55 3.44 -9.85 -12.35
CA GLY A 55 4.18 -10.83 -13.14
C GLY A 55 4.03 -10.66 -14.66
N LEU A 56 4.50 -11.65 -15.42
CA LEU A 56 4.51 -11.65 -16.88
C LEU A 56 3.90 -12.94 -17.42
N GLY A 57 2.84 -12.81 -18.23
CA GLY A 57 2.16 -13.95 -18.85
C GLY A 57 1.69 -14.99 -17.82
N PRO A 58 1.97 -16.29 -18.02
CA PRO A 58 1.54 -17.35 -17.11
C PRO A 58 2.26 -17.32 -15.75
N VAL A 59 3.35 -16.57 -15.61
CA VAL A 59 4.08 -16.41 -14.34
C VAL A 59 3.59 -15.14 -13.66
N SER A 60 2.38 -15.19 -13.12
CA SER A 60 1.80 -14.09 -12.35
C SER A 60 1.14 -14.58 -11.07
N PHE A 61 1.02 -13.69 -10.09
CA PHE A 61 0.31 -13.94 -8.84
C PHE A 61 -0.58 -12.77 -8.48
N ASP A 62 -1.69 -13.09 -7.82
CA ASP A 62 -2.68 -12.12 -7.38
C ASP A 62 -2.49 -11.83 -5.88
N ASP A 63 -2.33 -10.55 -5.57
CA ASP A 63 -2.51 -10.00 -4.23
C ASP A 63 -3.92 -9.40 -4.12
N VAL A 64 -4.85 -10.22 -3.64
CA VAL A 64 -6.24 -9.80 -3.42
C VAL A 64 -6.31 -9.07 -2.09
N MET A 65 -6.68 -7.80 -2.11
CA MET A 65 -6.74 -6.95 -0.92
C MET A 65 -8.17 -6.51 -0.61
N GLU A 66 -8.47 -6.41 0.68
CA GLU A 66 -9.73 -5.85 1.20
C GLU A 66 -9.41 -4.71 2.17
N VAL A 67 -10.03 -3.56 1.95
CA VAL A 67 -10.00 -2.44 2.90
C VAL A 67 -10.82 -2.85 4.13
N THR A 68 -10.18 -2.90 5.29
CA THR A 68 -10.82 -3.25 6.57
C THR A 68 -10.98 -2.05 7.49
N VAL A 69 -10.10 -1.05 7.36
CA VAL A 69 -10.24 0.25 8.03
C VAL A 69 -10.11 1.33 6.97
N TRP A 70 -11.01 2.31 7.03
CA TRP A 70 -10.98 3.47 6.14
C TRP A 70 -11.41 4.72 6.89
N ARG A 71 -10.44 5.57 7.21
CA ARG A 71 -10.65 6.86 7.88
C ARG A 71 -9.82 7.91 7.15
N PRO A 72 -10.38 8.65 6.18
CA PRO A 72 -9.68 9.77 5.55
C PRO A 72 -9.34 10.88 6.58
N PRO A 73 -8.25 11.65 6.37
CA PRO A 73 -7.92 12.77 7.25
C PRO A 73 -8.98 13.88 7.13
N VAL A 74 -9.50 14.35 8.26
CA VAL A 74 -10.51 15.41 8.33
C VAL A 74 -10.19 16.35 9.49
N GLY A 75 -10.26 17.67 9.28
CA GLY A 75 -10.17 18.64 10.37
C GLY A 75 -8.86 18.62 11.17
N GLY A 76 -7.76 18.13 10.60
CA GLY A 76 -6.47 17.97 11.30
C GLY A 76 -6.27 16.57 11.92
N GLU A 77 -7.30 15.73 11.95
CA GLU A 77 -7.18 14.34 12.38
C GLU A 77 -6.38 13.50 11.35
N PRO A 78 -5.62 12.50 11.81
CA PRO A 78 -4.85 11.65 10.93
C PRO A 78 -5.75 10.73 10.11
N GLY A 79 -5.34 10.50 8.85
CA GLY A 79 -5.91 9.46 8.02
C GLY A 79 -5.37 8.08 8.39
N LEU A 80 -6.21 7.06 8.41
CA LEU A 80 -5.82 5.66 8.57
C LEU A 80 -6.57 4.73 7.61
N CYS A 81 -5.82 3.98 6.81
CA CYS A 81 -6.33 2.89 5.98
C CYS A 81 -5.64 1.58 6.39
N ARG A 82 -6.41 0.50 6.49
CA ARG A 82 -5.88 -0.87 6.67
C ARG A 82 -6.40 -1.77 5.56
N LEU A 83 -5.49 -2.55 4.99
CA LEU A 83 -5.74 -3.55 3.96
C LEU A 83 -5.38 -4.93 4.50
N GLU A 84 -6.28 -5.90 4.34
CA GLU A 84 -5.98 -7.31 4.62
C GLU A 84 -5.84 -8.07 3.30
N LYS A 85 -4.79 -8.89 3.17
CA LYS A 85 -4.58 -9.71 1.99
C LYS A 85 -5.44 -10.98 2.10
N ARG A 86 -6.46 -11.08 1.25
CA ARG A 86 -7.45 -12.16 1.19
C ARG A 86 -7.11 -13.24 0.15
N GLY A 87 -5.96 -13.11 -0.52
CA GLY A 87 -5.50 -14.04 -1.55
C GLY A 87 -4.93 -15.35 -1.00
N ARG A 88 -4.54 -16.25 -1.92
CA ARG A 88 -3.93 -17.55 -1.57
C ARG A 88 -2.40 -17.54 -1.53
N VAL A 89 -1.78 -16.60 -2.27
CA VAL A 89 -0.32 -16.55 -2.49
C VAL A 89 0.32 -15.50 -1.60
N VAL A 90 -0.18 -14.27 -1.67
CA VAL A 90 0.30 -13.14 -0.87
C VAL A 90 -0.56 -13.04 0.38
N LEU A 91 0.10 -13.07 1.53
CA LEU A 91 -0.52 -13.10 2.86
C LEU A 91 0.00 -11.95 3.71
N GLY A 92 -0.80 -11.56 4.70
CA GLY A 92 -0.50 -10.46 5.62
C GLY A 92 -1.42 -9.26 5.41
N TRP A 93 -0.92 -8.08 5.70
CA TRP A 93 -1.72 -6.85 5.75
C TRP A 93 -0.86 -5.62 5.45
N ALA A 94 -1.51 -4.52 5.08
CA ALA A 94 -0.89 -3.22 4.92
C ALA A 94 -1.66 -2.16 5.72
N GLU A 95 -0.97 -1.14 6.19
CA GLU A 95 -1.56 0.01 6.86
C GLU A 95 -0.88 1.28 6.40
N ILE A 96 -1.70 2.27 6.03
CA ILE A 96 -1.25 3.59 5.62
C ILE A 96 -1.84 4.60 6.58
N GLU A 97 -0.96 5.36 7.20
CA GLU A 97 -1.30 6.41 8.12
C GLU A 97 -0.74 7.74 7.61
N VAL A 98 -1.58 8.78 7.58
CA VAL A 98 -1.18 10.11 7.12
C VAL A 98 -1.55 11.13 8.19
N ARG A 99 -0.54 11.74 8.81
CA ARG A 99 -0.70 12.72 9.88
C ARG A 99 -0.27 14.12 9.43
N PRO A 100 -0.75 15.19 10.08
CA PRO A 100 -0.14 16.51 9.93
C PRO A 100 1.38 16.45 10.20
N GLY A 101 2.14 17.14 9.36
CA GLY A 101 3.60 17.26 9.48
C GLY A 101 4.03 18.68 9.85
N ALA A 102 5.31 18.98 9.67
CA ALA A 102 5.80 20.35 9.84
C ALA A 102 5.21 21.29 8.76
N GLY A 103 4.85 22.50 9.15
CA GLY A 103 4.24 23.48 8.25
C GLY A 103 2.92 22.98 7.67
N SER A 104 2.75 23.11 6.35
CA SER A 104 1.59 22.59 5.60
C SER A 104 1.77 21.15 5.09
N GLY A 105 2.89 20.50 5.46
CA GLY A 105 3.22 19.15 5.01
C GLY A 105 2.51 18.05 5.78
N SER A 106 2.89 16.80 5.49
CA SER A 106 2.35 15.61 6.16
C SER A 106 3.46 14.64 6.54
N ARG A 107 3.15 13.77 7.51
CA ARG A 107 3.96 12.61 7.88
C ARG A 107 3.19 11.35 7.50
N VAL A 108 3.74 10.60 6.56
CA VAL A 108 3.18 9.34 6.06
C VAL A 108 3.94 8.20 6.72
N VAL A 109 3.20 7.27 7.32
CA VAL A 109 3.72 6.01 7.82
C VAL A 109 3.03 4.87 7.08
N TRP A 110 3.80 4.05 6.39
CA TRP A 110 3.32 2.84 5.73
C TRP A 110 3.90 1.63 6.46
N ARG A 111 3.02 0.75 6.96
CA ARG A 111 3.39 -0.52 7.59
C ARG A 111 2.89 -1.67 6.72
N GLU A 112 3.72 -2.69 6.56
CA GLU A 112 3.40 -3.88 5.76
C GLU A 112 3.82 -5.12 6.53
N GLU A 113 2.96 -6.12 6.53
CA GLU A 113 3.28 -7.50 6.83
C GLU A 113 3.10 -8.31 5.54
N LEU A 114 4.17 -8.94 5.08
CA LEU A 114 4.19 -9.65 3.81
C LEU A 114 4.76 -11.06 3.98
N ARG A 115 4.02 -12.05 3.46
CA ARG A 115 4.50 -13.41 3.28
C ARG A 115 4.03 -13.98 1.95
N ILE A 116 4.91 -14.71 1.28
CA ILE A 116 4.56 -15.51 0.10
C ILE A 116 4.40 -16.96 0.55
N ARG A 117 3.21 -17.53 0.38
CA ARG A 117 2.84 -18.86 0.91
C ARG A 117 3.83 -19.96 0.56
N PHE A 118 4.33 -19.97 -0.68
CA PHE A 118 5.20 -21.02 -1.21
C PHE A 118 6.69 -20.72 -1.11
N LEU A 119 7.07 -19.55 -0.59
CA LEU A 119 8.47 -19.18 -0.41
C LEU A 119 8.99 -19.75 0.92
N PRO A 120 10.09 -20.53 0.92
CA PRO A 120 10.68 -21.03 2.16
C PRO A 120 11.15 -19.90 3.08
N ARG A 121 11.00 -20.08 4.40
CA ARG A 121 11.32 -19.05 5.42
C ARG A 121 12.77 -18.56 5.39
N LEU A 122 13.70 -19.35 4.85
CA LEU A 122 15.10 -18.96 4.67
C LEU A 122 15.24 -17.71 3.78
N PHE A 123 14.29 -17.49 2.85
CA PHE A 123 14.26 -16.32 1.98
C PHE A 123 13.51 -15.12 2.56
N ASP A 124 12.94 -15.24 3.77
CA ASP A 124 12.17 -14.16 4.41
C ASP A 124 13.00 -12.87 4.54
N GLY A 125 14.29 -12.98 4.82
CA GLY A 125 15.20 -11.83 4.90
C GLY A 125 15.38 -11.10 3.57
N VAL A 126 15.53 -11.85 2.48
CA VAL A 126 15.64 -11.30 1.12
C VAL A 126 14.31 -10.68 0.70
N LEU A 127 13.20 -11.39 0.92
CA LEU A 127 11.85 -10.89 0.65
C LEU A 127 11.60 -9.56 1.37
N ASN A 128 11.90 -9.49 2.67
CA ASN A 128 11.71 -8.28 3.46
C ASN A 128 12.56 -7.11 2.95
N ARG A 129 13.85 -7.34 2.62
CA ARG A 129 14.70 -6.29 2.05
C ARG A 129 14.18 -5.80 0.70
N THR A 130 13.82 -6.71 -0.20
CA THR A 130 13.29 -6.37 -1.52
C THR A 130 11.95 -5.64 -1.42
N ALA A 131 11.05 -6.11 -0.55
CA ALA A 131 9.76 -5.46 -0.29
C ALA A 131 9.97 -4.04 0.24
N ARG A 132 10.81 -3.85 1.27
CA ARG A 132 11.12 -2.52 1.82
C ARG A 132 11.62 -1.54 0.76
N LEU A 133 12.49 -1.99 -0.14
CA LEU A 133 12.99 -1.15 -1.24
C LEU A 133 11.88 -0.81 -2.24
N MET A 134 11.09 -1.80 -2.67
CA MET A 134 10.00 -1.63 -3.61
C MET A 134 8.93 -0.69 -3.06
N PHE A 135 8.38 -0.98 -1.88
CA PHE A 135 7.36 -0.15 -1.25
C PHE A 135 7.89 1.24 -0.89
N GLY A 136 9.16 1.35 -0.50
CA GLY A 136 9.82 2.63 -0.27
C GLY A 136 9.93 3.49 -1.53
N ARG A 137 10.20 2.87 -2.68
CA ARG A 137 10.20 3.53 -3.98
C ARG A 137 8.79 3.90 -4.44
N ALA A 138 7.83 2.97 -4.32
CA ALA A 138 6.44 3.19 -4.68
C ALA A 138 5.83 4.35 -3.88
N ALA A 139 6.00 4.36 -2.56
CA ALA A 139 5.55 5.45 -1.70
C ALA A 139 6.15 6.80 -2.13
N THR A 140 7.44 6.84 -2.44
CA THR A 140 8.11 8.06 -2.90
C THR A 140 7.54 8.54 -4.24
N GLN A 141 7.30 7.63 -5.18
CA GLN A 141 6.77 7.97 -6.50
C GLN A 141 5.32 8.44 -6.46
N LEU A 142 4.45 7.73 -5.72
CA LEU A 142 3.05 8.12 -5.51
C LEU A 142 2.95 9.51 -4.89
N LEU A 143 3.83 9.83 -3.94
CA LEU A 143 3.85 11.15 -3.30
C LEU A 143 4.50 12.23 -4.18
N SER A 144 5.29 11.88 -5.18
CA SER A 144 5.94 12.87 -6.06
C SER A 144 5.09 13.29 -7.26
N LYS A 145 4.29 12.38 -7.83
CA LYS A 145 3.51 12.63 -9.04
C LYS A 145 2.10 13.08 -8.68
N ALA A 146 1.59 14.12 -9.33
CA ALA A 146 0.21 14.58 -9.14
C ALA A 146 -0.77 13.56 -9.74
#